data_AF-A0A3C2A4I9-F1
#
_entry.id   AF-A0A3C2A4I9-F1
#
_cell.length_a   1.000
_cell.length_b   1.000
_cell.length_c   1.000
_cell.angle_alpha   90.00
_cell.angle_beta   90.00
_cell.angle_gamma   90.00
#
_symmetry.space_group_name_H-M   'P 1'
#
loop_
_entity.id
_entity.type
_entity.pdbx_description
1 polymer ?
#
loop_
_entity_poly.entity_id
_entity_poly.type
_entity_poly.pdbx_seq_one_letter_code
_entity_poly.pdbx_strand_id
1 'polypeptide(L)'
;MKKIELQKKTTAKNGKIEIYYFENENIGLKKTLLHRIYIPLEPFDSGLECESQPLETEIVMEWLNLKLKEPTELAGLKLSSNPEDEIEVSIYVGSAHNPCDIKEMEFQKTGDNKYKVKCSLLVDFEHEGVAENEEYNFNTELNLDKEIKE
;
A
#
# COMPACT_ATOMS: atom_id res chain seq x y z
N MET A 1 12.57 16.46 12.44
CA MET A 1 11.75 15.77 13.46
C MET A 1 12.57 14.59 13.96
N LYS A 2 12.03 13.53 14.58
CA LYS A 2 12.78 12.28 14.71
C LYS A 2 12.26 11.29 13.68
N LYS A 3 13.08 10.33 13.29
CA LYS A 3 12.67 9.17 12.49
C LYS A 3 11.96 8.15 13.39
N ILE A 4 10.93 7.51 12.85
CA ILE A 4 10.30 6.31 13.44
C ILE A 4 11.26 5.11 13.32
N GLU A 5 12.03 5.04 12.24
CA GLU A 5 12.90 3.93 11.84
C GLU A 5 12.13 2.66 11.41
N LEU A 6 11.12 2.82 10.55
CA LEU A 6 10.24 1.74 10.07
C LEU A 6 11.03 0.50 9.64
N GLN A 7 12.04 0.70 8.79
CA GLN A 7 12.84 -0.37 8.19
C GLN A 7 13.51 -1.29 9.23
N LYS A 8 13.81 -0.76 10.43
CA LYS A 8 14.44 -1.51 11.52
C LYS A 8 13.43 -2.12 12.48
N LYS A 9 12.26 -1.47 12.64
CA LYS A 9 11.31 -1.77 13.71
C LYS A 9 10.17 -2.68 13.30
N THR A 10 9.85 -2.73 12.02
CA THR A 10 8.76 -3.57 11.50
C THR A 10 9.12 -4.22 10.18
N THR A 11 8.34 -5.23 9.81
CA THR A 11 8.43 -5.96 8.55
C THR A 11 7.04 -6.13 7.97
N ALA A 12 6.92 -6.05 6.64
CA ALA A 12 5.69 -6.35 5.95
C ALA A 12 5.31 -7.83 6.10
N LYS A 13 4.09 -8.10 6.54
CA LYS A 13 3.47 -9.42 6.56
C LYS A 13 2.84 -9.73 5.20
N ASN A 14 2.37 -10.96 5.06
CA ASN A 14 1.57 -11.35 3.91
C ASN A 14 0.31 -10.48 3.82
N GLY A 15 0.06 -9.96 2.63
CA GLY A 15 -1.05 -9.08 2.35
C GLY A 15 -2.12 -9.72 1.47
N LYS A 16 -3.08 -8.89 1.07
CA LYS A 16 -4.14 -9.25 0.14
C LYS A 16 -4.28 -8.23 -0.97
N ILE A 17 -4.71 -8.70 -2.13
CA ILE A 17 -5.13 -7.87 -3.26
C ILE A 17 -6.61 -8.13 -3.46
N GLU A 18 -7.38 -7.08 -3.65
CA GLU A 18 -8.81 -7.17 -3.99
C GLU A 18 -9.08 -6.40 -5.28
N ILE A 19 -10.10 -6.85 -6.00
CA ILE A 19 -10.58 -6.23 -7.23
C ILE A 19 -11.99 -5.73 -6.97
N TYR A 20 -12.29 -4.51 -7.39
CA TYR A 20 -13.62 -3.93 -7.19
C TYR A 20 -13.99 -2.99 -8.33
N TYR A 21 -15.30 -2.85 -8.57
CA TYR A 21 -15.82 -1.75 -9.35
C TYR A 21 -16.10 -0.55 -8.45
N PHE A 22 -15.85 0.64 -8.97
CA PHE A 22 -16.23 1.88 -8.31
C PHE A 22 -16.77 2.87 -9.33
N GLU A 23 -17.83 3.58 -8.96
CA GLU A 23 -18.41 4.67 -9.75
C GLU A 23 -18.71 5.85 -8.84
N ASN A 24 -18.48 7.06 -9.36
CA ASN A 24 -18.83 8.28 -8.66
C ASN A 24 -19.17 9.39 -9.67
N GLU A 25 -20.47 9.57 -9.91
CA GLU A 25 -20.98 10.55 -10.86
C GLU A 25 -20.62 11.99 -10.47
N ASN A 26 -20.45 12.28 -9.17
CA ASN A 26 -20.15 13.65 -8.69
C ASN A 26 -18.78 14.15 -9.15
N ILE A 27 -17.83 13.23 -9.38
CA ILE A 27 -16.49 13.52 -9.90
C ILE A 27 -16.33 13.05 -11.35
N GLY A 28 -17.42 12.62 -12.00
CA GLY A 28 -17.42 12.11 -13.36
C GLY A 28 -16.71 10.76 -13.54
N LEU A 29 -16.43 10.04 -12.45
CA LEU A 29 -15.80 8.72 -12.49
C LEU A 29 -16.85 7.69 -12.91
N LYS A 30 -16.74 7.24 -14.15
CA LYS A 30 -17.54 6.12 -14.67
C LYS A 30 -17.18 4.84 -13.92
N LYS A 31 -18.08 3.84 -13.94
CA LYS A 31 -17.81 2.48 -13.42
C LYS A 31 -16.47 1.98 -13.92
N THR A 32 -15.49 1.96 -13.03
CA THR A 32 -14.08 1.67 -13.30
C THR A 32 -13.68 0.47 -12.45
N LEU A 33 -12.95 -0.47 -13.05
CA LEU A 33 -12.38 -1.59 -12.33
C LEU A 33 -11.05 -1.16 -11.72
N LEU A 34 -10.93 -1.34 -10.41
CA LEU A 34 -9.80 -0.91 -9.60
C LEU A 34 -9.27 -2.09 -8.79
N HIS A 35 -8.00 -1.96 -8.38
CA HIS A 35 -7.38 -2.84 -7.42
C HIS A 35 -7.11 -2.09 -6.13
N ARG A 36 -7.12 -2.82 -5.03
CA ARG A 36 -6.61 -2.33 -3.74
C ARG A 36 -5.76 -3.40 -3.07
N ILE A 37 -4.74 -2.96 -2.35
CA ILE A 37 -3.75 -3.82 -1.72
C ILE A 37 -3.63 -3.43 -0.25
N TYR A 38 -3.67 -4.44 0.61
CA TYR A 38 -3.48 -4.29 2.05
C TYR A 38 -2.26 -5.10 2.46
N ILE A 39 -1.30 -4.44 3.12
CA ILE A 39 -0.04 -5.05 3.55
C ILE A 39 0.13 -4.77 5.05
N PRO A 40 -0.33 -5.67 5.92
CA PRO A 40 -0.14 -5.54 7.35
C PRO A 40 1.34 -5.49 7.72
N LEU A 41 1.67 -4.71 8.74
CA LEU A 41 3.02 -4.66 9.30
C LEU A 41 3.08 -5.45 10.62
N GLU A 42 4.26 -5.97 10.97
CA GLU A 42 4.48 -6.48 12.34
C GLU A 42 4.29 -5.37 13.37
N PRO A 43 3.53 -5.59 14.46
CA PRO A 43 3.36 -4.58 15.49
C PRO A 43 4.72 -4.11 16.03
N PHE A 44 4.88 -2.81 16.21
CA PHE A 44 6.16 -2.21 16.60
C PHE A 44 5.99 -0.99 17.50
N ASP A 45 7.05 -0.61 18.21
CA ASP A 45 7.06 0.62 18.99
C ASP A 45 7.34 1.84 18.09
N SER A 46 6.31 2.62 17.78
CA SER A 46 6.44 3.81 16.93
C SER A 46 7.25 4.93 17.61
N GLY A 47 7.37 4.90 18.94
CA GLY A 47 8.01 5.95 19.74
C GLY A 47 7.18 7.22 19.89
N LEU A 48 5.89 7.18 19.49
CA LEU A 48 4.96 8.29 19.63
C LEU A 48 4.14 8.13 20.91
N GLU A 49 4.24 9.11 21.80
CA GLU A 49 3.57 9.10 23.12
C GLU A 49 2.04 9.14 23.03
N CYS A 50 1.50 9.66 21.92
CA CYS A 50 0.06 9.74 21.69
C CYS A 50 -0.56 8.40 21.25
N GLU A 51 0.27 7.39 20.95
CA GLU A 51 -0.16 6.10 20.40
C GLU A 51 -0.08 4.97 21.42
N SER A 52 -1.07 4.06 21.34
CA SER A 52 -0.98 2.80 22.07
C SER A 52 0.08 1.90 21.43
N GLN A 53 0.98 1.38 22.26
CA GLN A 53 2.09 0.53 21.81
C GLN A 53 1.87 -0.94 22.23
N PRO A 54 2.26 -1.93 21.39
CA PRO A 54 2.81 -1.75 20.05
C PRO A 54 1.75 -1.27 19.05
N LEU A 55 2.16 -0.41 18.12
CA LEU A 55 1.31 0.07 17.05
C LEU A 55 1.03 -1.06 16.06
N GLU A 56 -0.26 -1.34 15.82
CA GLU A 56 -0.73 -2.21 14.74
C GLU A 56 -1.19 -1.33 13.57
N THR A 57 -0.64 -1.57 12.37
CA THR A 57 -0.97 -0.81 11.17
C THR A 57 -0.70 -1.62 9.91
N GLU A 58 -1.11 -1.07 8.76
CA GLU A 58 -0.90 -1.62 7.44
C GLU A 58 -0.59 -0.52 6.42
N ILE A 59 0.10 -0.91 5.35
CA ILE A 59 0.18 -0.11 4.14
C ILE A 59 -1.06 -0.41 3.31
N VAL A 60 -1.76 0.65 2.91
CA VAL A 60 -2.94 0.58 2.04
C VAL A 60 -2.56 1.20 0.71
N MET A 61 -2.85 0.50 -0.39
CA MET A 61 -2.77 1.03 -1.75
C MET A 61 -4.16 0.95 -2.34
N GLU A 62 -4.78 2.08 -2.63
CA GLU A 62 -6.16 2.16 -3.09
C GLU A 62 -6.28 2.85 -4.45
N TRP A 63 -7.38 2.56 -5.13
CA TRP A 63 -7.77 3.16 -6.42
C TRP A 63 -6.77 2.87 -7.55
N LEU A 64 -6.13 1.70 -7.48
CA LEU A 64 -5.16 1.27 -8.49
C LEU A 64 -5.87 0.90 -9.80
N ASN A 65 -5.95 1.84 -10.73
CA ASN A 65 -6.41 1.57 -12.09
C ASN A 65 -5.29 0.98 -12.94
N LEU A 66 -5.06 -0.32 -12.79
CA LEU A 66 -3.93 -1.03 -13.41
C LEU A 66 -4.06 -1.23 -14.93
N LYS A 67 -5.23 -0.95 -15.52
CA LYS A 67 -5.53 -1.06 -16.96
C LYS A 67 -5.12 -2.43 -17.57
N LEU A 68 -5.23 -3.49 -16.78
CA LEU A 68 -4.93 -4.85 -17.19
C LEU A 68 -6.02 -5.38 -18.14
N LYS A 69 -5.64 -6.20 -19.12
CA LYS A 69 -6.60 -6.93 -19.95
C LYS A 69 -7.37 -7.96 -19.14
N GLU A 70 -6.64 -8.73 -18.33
CA GLU A 70 -7.18 -9.71 -17.39
C GLU A 70 -6.92 -9.18 -15.96
N PRO A 71 -7.95 -8.72 -15.24
CA PRO A 71 -7.79 -8.11 -13.91
C PRO A 71 -7.08 -8.97 -12.87
N THR A 72 -7.12 -10.29 -13.04
CA THR A 72 -6.49 -11.25 -12.13
C THR A 72 -5.06 -11.61 -12.51
N GLU A 73 -4.52 -11.12 -13.63
CA GLU A 73 -3.16 -11.46 -14.06
C GLU A 73 -2.19 -10.29 -13.81
N LEU A 74 -1.58 -10.33 -12.62
CA LEU A 74 -0.63 -9.32 -12.13
C LEU A 74 0.84 -9.69 -12.42
N ALA A 75 1.12 -10.86 -13.01
CA ALA A 75 2.50 -11.30 -13.20
C ALA A 75 3.30 -10.34 -14.10
N GLY A 76 4.47 -9.91 -13.63
CA GLY A 76 5.34 -8.99 -14.35
C GLY A 76 4.88 -7.53 -14.31
N LEU A 77 3.80 -7.21 -13.58
CA LEU A 77 3.39 -5.83 -13.35
C LEU A 77 4.49 -5.08 -12.60
N LYS A 78 4.79 -3.87 -13.08
CA LYS A 78 5.69 -2.92 -12.43
C LYS A 78 4.94 -1.64 -12.15
N LEU A 79 5.03 -1.15 -10.91
CA LEU A 79 4.40 0.09 -10.48
C LEU A 79 5.46 1.05 -9.96
N SER A 80 5.20 2.33 -10.22
CA SER A 80 5.84 3.48 -9.61
C SER A 80 4.77 4.55 -9.48
N SER A 81 4.85 5.38 -8.45
CA SER A 81 3.99 6.54 -8.28
C SER A 81 4.78 7.77 -7.85
N ASN A 82 4.17 8.91 -8.08
CA ASN A 82 4.58 10.21 -7.58
C ASN A 82 3.34 10.97 -7.08
N PRO A 83 3.51 12.09 -6.36
CA PRO A 83 2.38 12.82 -5.77
C PRO A 83 1.35 13.38 -6.77
N GLU A 84 1.67 13.46 -8.06
CA GLU A 84 0.74 13.91 -9.11
C GLU A 84 -0.10 12.77 -9.70
N ASP A 85 0.23 11.50 -9.39
CA ASP A 85 -0.52 10.35 -9.87
C ASP A 85 -1.83 10.15 -9.08
N GLU A 86 -2.83 9.54 -9.72
CA GLU A 86 -4.12 9.18 -9.09
C GLU A 86 -4.00 7.93 -8.19
N ILE A 87 -2.79 7.48 -7.86
CA ILE A 87 -2.53 6.31 -7.04
C ILE A 87 -2.48 6.75 -5.57
N GLU A 88 -3.39 6.22 -4.76
CA GLU A 88 -3.36 6.44 -3.32
C GLU A 88 -2.54 5.32 -2.67
N VAL A 89 -1.46 5.69 -1.99
CA VAL A 89 -0.75 4.79 -1.07
C VAL A 89 -0.52 5.51 0.23
N SER A 90 -0.78 4.83 1.33
CA SER A 90 -0.61 5.41 2.64
C SER A 90 -0.27 4.37 3.71
N ILE A 91 0.25 4.88 4.82
CA ILE A 91 0.39 4.15 6.08
C ILE A 91 -0.23 5.00 7.20
N TYR A 92 -1.04 4.35 8.02
CA TYR A 92 -1.60 4.99 9.21
C TYR A 92 -0.65 4.87 10.38
N VAL A 93 -0.30 5.99 11.00
CA VAL A 93 0.43 5.99 12.26
C VAL A 93 -0.42 6.78 13.24
N GLY A 94 -1.18 6.04 14.06
CA GLY A 94 -2.23 6.64 14.87
C GLY A 94 -3.41 7.12 14.05
N SER A 95 -3.84 8.37 14.29
CA SER A 95 -4.86 9.03 13.49
C SER A 95 -4.30 9.74 12.23
N ALA A 96 -2.98 9.71 12.01
CA ALA A 96 -2.35 10.38 10.89
C ALA A 96 -2.32 9.47 9.65
N HIS A 97 -2.83 9.99 8.53
CA HIS A 97 -2.76 9.36 7.21
C HIS A 97 -1.50 9.86 6.51
N ASN A 98 -0.46 9.02 6.44
CA ASN A 98 0.82 9.43 5.87
C ASN A 98 0.92 8.94 4.43
N PRO A 99 0.97 9.84 3.43
CA PRO A 99 1.10 9.45 2.03
C PRO A 99 2.42 8.71 1.77
N CYS A 100 2.41 7.86 0.75
CA CYS A 100 3.58 7.13 0.30
C CYS A 100 3.70 7.22 -1.23
N ASP A 101 4.94 7.33 -1.71
CA ASP A 101 5.25 7.12 -3.12
C ASP A 101 5.81 5.70 -3.34
N ILE A 102 5.32 5.01 -4.36
CA ILE A 102 5.94 3.79 -4.85
C ILE A 102 7.16 4.18 -5.70
N LYS A 103 8.37 3.97 -5.18
CA LYS A 103 9.58 4.16 -5.99
C LYS A 103 9.74 3.03 -6.99
N GLU A 104 9.52 1.80 -6.54
CA GLU A 104 9.51 0.62 -7.40
C GLU A 104 8.68 -0.49 -6.74
N MET A 105 7.81 -1.16 -7.50
CA MET A 105 7.11 -2.35 -7.06
C MET A 105 7.00 -3.34 -8.22
N GLU A 106 7.31 -4.61 -7.98
CA GLU A 106 7.26 -5.66 -8.99
C GLU A 106 6.52 -6.89 -8.46
N PHE A 107 5.63 -7.45 -9.30
CA PHE A 107 4.81 -8.61 -8.98
C PHE A 107 5.33 -9.87 -9.69
N GLN A 108 5.66 -10.89 -8.92
CA GLN A 108 6.05 -12.21 -9.43
C GLN A 108 5.03 -13.25 -8.98
N LYS A 109 4.40 -13.94 -9.93
CA LYS A 109 3.46 -15.03 -9.63
C LYS A 109 4.21 -16.23 -9.03
N THR A 110 3.74 -16.72 -7.89
CA THR A 110 4.29 -17.88 -7.17
C THR A 110 3.27 -19.01 -6.99
N GLY A 111 1.99 -18.74 -7.27
CA GLY A 111 0.90 -19.72 -7.29
C GLY A 111 -0.35 -19.15 -7.95
N ASP A 112 -1.46 -19.89 -7.93
CA ASP A 112 -2.68 -19.52 -8.67
C ASP A 112 -3.25 -18.15 -8.30
N ASN A 113 -3.18 -17.79 -7.02
CA ASN A 113 -3.64 -16.52 -6.47
C ASN A 113 -2.54 -15.83 -5.64
N LYS A 114 -1.28 -16.24 -5.81
CA LYS A 114 -0.19 -15.82 -4.94
C LYS A 114 0.87 -15.08 -5.73
N TYR A 115 1.22 -13.91 -5.23
CA TYR A 115 2.21 -13.03 -5.83
C TYR A 115 3.26 -12.66 -4.80
N LYS A 116 4.51 -12.97 -5.09
CA LYS A 116 5.63 -12.34 -4.39
C LYS A 116 5.78 -10.92 -4.91
N VAL A 117 5.87 -9.97 -4.00
CA VAL A 117 6.07 -8.56 -4.30
C VAL A 117 7.37 -8.10 -3.68
N LYS A 118 8.17 -7.38 -4.47
CA LYS A 118 9.29 -6.56 -3.99
C LYS A 118 8.87 -5.11 -4.15
N CYS A 119 8.96 -4.32 -3.07
CA CYS A 119 8.51 -2.94 -3.07
C CYS A 119 9.48 -2.02 -2.33
N SER A 120 9.62 -0.81 -2.85
CA SER A 120 10.34 0.32 -2.25
C SER A 120 9.38 1.51 -2.19
N LEU A 121 9.13 2.00 -0.99
CA LEU A 121 8.27 3.16 -0.73
C LEU A 121 9.11 4.31 -0.18
N LEU A 122 8.70 5.55 -0.49
CA LEU A 122 9.03 6.73 0.32
C LEU A 122 7.78 7.13 1.10
N VAL A 123 7.87 7.10 2.42
CA VAL A 123 6.80 7.51 3.33
C VAL A 123 6.97 8.99 3.70
N ASP A 124 5.95 9.79 3.42
CA ASP A 124 5.92 11.23 3.69
C ASP A 124 5.31 11.53 5.06
N PHE A 125 6.07 11.21 6.12
CA PHE A 125 5.67 11.51 7.49
C PHE A 125 5.64 13.01 7.82
N GLU A 126 6.36 13.83 7.04
CA GLU A 126 6.37 15.28 7.22
C GLU A 126 5.04 15.92 6.83
N HIS A 127 4.27 15.28 5.93
CA HIS A 127 2.92 15.71 5.54
C HIS A 127 2.00 15.96 6.73
N GLU A 128 1.97 14.99 7.65
CA GLU A 128 1.16 15.04 8.88
C GLU A 128 1.96 15.52 10.11
N GLY A 129 3.23 15.89 9.92
CA GLY A 129 4.12 16.30 11.01
C GLY A 129 4.44 15.20 12.02
N VAL A 130 4.38 13.94 11.61
CA VAL A 130 4.58 12.76 12.47
C VAL A 130 6.06 12.51 12.75
N ALA A 131 6.88 12.55 11.69
CA ALA A 131 8.29 12.19 11.72
C ALA A 131 9.02 12.76 10.49
N GLU A 132 10.32 12.49 10.37
CA GLU A 132 11.03 12.75 9.10
C GLU A 132 10.71 11.67 8.07
N ASN A 133 10.74 12.02 6.79
CA ASN A 133 10.46 11.09 5.70
C ASN A 133 11.45 9.91 5.68
N GLU A 134 10.91 8.74 5.33
CA GLU A 134 11.63 7.47 5.39
C GLU A 134 11.40 6.61 4.16
N GLU A 135 12.46 5.95 3.70
CA GLU A 135 12.30 4.85 2.77
C GLU A 135 11.97 3.56 3.52
N TYR A 136 11.04 2.79 2.96
CA TYR A 136 10.67 1.49 3.47
C TYR A 136 10.67 0.45 2.36
N ASN A 137 11.59 -0.51 2.46
CA ASN A 137 11.81 -1.55 1.46
C ASN A 137 11.42 -2.91 2.05
N PHE A 138 10.62 -3.66 1.31
CA PHE A 138 10.15 -4.96 1.76
C PHE A 138 9.95 -5.96 0.61
N ASN A 139 9.91 -7.23 1.00
CA ASN A 139 9.47 -8.32 0.15
C ASN A 139 8.37 -9.07 0.90
N THR A 140 7.24 -9.32 0.27
CA THR A 140 6.11 -10.03 0.90
C THR A 140 5.36 -10.90 -0.12
N GLU A 141 4.44 -11.74 0.36
CA GLU A 141 3.47 -12.45 -0.47
C GLU A 141 2.09 -11.80 -0.34
N LEU A 142 1.45 -11.56 -1.48
CA LEU A 142 0.08 -11.09 -1.56
C LEU A 142 -0.82 -12.20 -2.11
N ASN A 143 -1.97 -12.37 -1.47
CA ASN A 143 -3.01 -13.27 -1.93
C ASN A 143 -4.10 -12.48 -2.66
N LEU A 144 -4.34 -12.82 -3.92
CA LEU A 144 -5.40 -12.23 -4.72
C LEU A 144 -6.75 -12.86 -4.38
N ASP A 145 -7.67 -12.03 -3.94
CA ASP A 145 -9.09 -12.32 -3.96
C ASP A 145 -9.60 -12.17 -5.41
N LYS A 146 -10.06 -13.29 -5.99
CA LYS A 146 -10.54 -13.32 -7.37
C LYS A 146 -11.99 -12.86 -7.49
N GLU A 147 -12.70 -12.71 -6.38
CA GLU A 147 -14.04 -12.13 -6.36
C GLU A 147 -13.95 -10.63 -6.67
N ILE A 148 -14.66 -10.20 -7.71
CA ILE A 148 -14.77 -8.78 -8.05
C ILE A 148 -15.92 -8.21 -7.23
N LYS A 149 -15.58 -7.26 -6.36
CA LYS A 149 -16.54 -6.58 -5.47
C LYS A 149 -17.22 -5.42 -6.20
N GLU A 150 -18.37 -5.02 -5.70
CA GLU A 150 -19.10 -3.81 -6.13
C GLU A 150 -19.03 -2.70 -5.08
#